data_AF-A0A2N2XZB1-F1
#
_entry.id   AF-A0A2N2XZB1-F1
#
_cell.length_a   1.000
_cell.length_b   1.000
_cell.length_c   1.000
_cell.angle_alpha   90.00
_cell.angle_beta   90.00
_cell.angle_gamma   90.00
#
_symmetry.space_group_name_H-M   'P 1'
#
loop_
_entity.id
_entity.type
_entity.pdbx_description
1 polymer ?
#
loop_
_entity_poly.entity_id
_entity_poly.type
_entity_poly.pdbx_seq_one_letter_code
_entity_poly.pdbx_strand_id
1 'polypeptide(L)'
;MFSRHAKDFGVTGNWSKSMATEFERVLKTHMSGIKPIQGTWRGTTQALHYYNPSTGLNVSTTMEGNLLGGWKLGKEQIFNLLRNGNIQ
;
A
#
# COMPACT_ATOMS: atom_id res chain seq x y z
N MET A 1 8.80 -6.26 -6.18
CA MET A 1 8.35 -5.77 -4.85
C MET A 1 6.95 -6.27 -4.51
N PHE A 2 6.00 -6.18 -5.44
CA PHE A 2 4.60 -6.62 -5.26
C PHE A 2 4.41 -8.08 -4.84
N SER A 3 5.11 -9.03 -5.46
CA SER A 3 4.97 -10.47 -5.13
C SER A 3 5.39 -10.84 -3.70
N ARG A 4 6.30 -10.06 -3.09
CA ARG A 4 6.76 -10.32 -1.71
C ARG A 4 5.72 -9.95 -0.66
N HIS A 5 4.83 -9.01 -0.98
CA HIS A 5 3.80 -8.51 -0.07
C HIS A 5 2.39 -9.00 -0.40
N ALA A 6 2.21 -9.75 -1.49
CA ALA A 6 0.92 -10.34 -1.85
C ALA A 6 0.28 -11.11 -0.68
N LYS A 7 1.11 -11.82 0.11
CA LYS A 7 0.68 -12.55 1.31
C LYS A 7 0.11 -11.64 2.41
N ASP A 8 0.59 -10.40 2.54
CA ASP A 8 0.06 -9.43 3.51
C ASP A 8 -1.41 -9.12 3.20
N PHE A 9 -1.79 -9.16 1.92
CA PHE A 9 -3.15 -8.94 1.43
C PHE A 9 -3.95 -10.25 1.26
N GLY A 10 -3.46 -11.37 1.80
CA GLY A 10 -4.12 -12.68 1.72
C GLY A 10 -3.99 -13.38 0.36
N VAL A 11 -3.19 -12.84 -0.57
CA VAL A 11 -2.93 -13.48 -1.87
C VAL A 11 -1.77 -14.46 -1.72
N THR A 12 -2.10 -15.76 -1.59
CA THR A 12 -1.14 -16.84 -1.38
C THR A 12 -1.08 -17.80 -2.58
N GLY A 13 0.11 -18.24 -2.97
CA GLY A 13 0.30 -19.23 -4.04
C GLY A 13 1.56 -18.94 -4.88
N ASN A 14 1.77 -19.73 -5.93
CA ASN A 14 2.83 -19.50 -6.90
C ASN A 14 2.51 -18.27 -7.74
N TRP A 15 3.51 -17.41 -7.95
CA TRP A 15 3.34 -16.20 -8.74
C TRP A 15 3.08 -16.54 -10.21
N SER A 16 2.00 -16.01 -10.77
CA SER A 16 1.58 -16.20 -12.17
C SER A 16 0.98 -14.90 -12.70
N LYS A 17 0.73 -14.84 -14.02
CA LYS A 17 0.05 -13.69 -14.64
C LYS A 17 -1.36 -13.48 -14.07
N SER A 18 -2.12 -14.55 -13.85
CA SER A 18 -3.45 -14.46 -13.23
C SER A 18 -3.39 -13.95 -11.79
N MET A 19 -2.37 -14.37 -11.03
CA MET A 19 -2.15 -13.89 -9.66
C MET A 19 -1.81 -12.40 -9.63
N ALA A 20 -1.05 -11.91 -10.60
CA ALA A 20 -0.74 -10.48 -10.72
C ALA A 20 -2.00 -9.64 -10.96
N THR A 21 -2.89 -10.10 -11.85
CA THR A 21 -4.19 -9.45 -12.10
C THR A 21 -5.08 -9.46 -10.86
N GLU A 22 -5.16 -10.60 -10.16
CA GLU A 22 -5.93 -10.69 -8.92
C GLU A 22 -5.38 -9.78 -7.84
N PHE A 23 -4.04 -9.72 -7.71
CA PHE A 23 -3.42 -8.82 -6.74
C PHE A 23 -3.69 -7.35 -7.04
N GLU A 24 -3.66 -6.94 -8.31
CA GLU A 24 -4.04 -5.59 -8.72
C GLU A 24 -5.49 -5.26 -8.34
N ARG A 25 -6.42 -6.21 -8.53
CA ARG A 25 -7.81 -6.08 -8.11
C ARG A 25 -7.93 -5.90 -6.60
N VAL A 26 -7.22 -6.72 -5.82
CA VAL A 26 -7.19 -6.63 -4.35
C VAL A 26 -6.67 -5.26 -3.89
N LEU A 27 -5.61 -4.74 -4.51
CA LEU A 27 -5.08 -3.41 -4.19
C LEU A 27 -6.10 -2.30 -4.50
N LYS A 28 -6.76 -2.36 -5.67
CA LYS A 28 -7.84 -1.42 -6.04
C LYS A 28 -9.01 -1.47 -5.06
N THR A 29 -9.44 -2.66 -4.67
CA THR A 29 -10.50 -2.84 -3.67
C THR A 29 -10.07 -2.30 -2.30
N HIS A 30 -8.83 -2.55 -1.86
CA HIS A 30 -8.31 -2.01 -0.60
C HIS A 30 -8.35 -0.48 -0.57
N MET A 31 -7.99 0.18 -1.67
CA MET A 31 -8.03 1.66 -1.74
C MET A 31 -9.46 2.21 -1.75
N SER A 32 -10.46 1.42 -2.15
CA SER A 32 -11.86 1.85 -2.22
C SER A 32 -12.41 2.14 -0.82
N GLY A 33 -12.92 3.36 -0.61
CA GLY A 33 -13.48 3.77 0.68
C GLY A 33 -12.45 4.24 1.71
N ILE A 34 -11.15 4.23 1.38
CA ILE A 34 -10.11 4.83 2.22
C ILE A 34 -9.80 6.24 1.73
N LYS A 35 -9.93 7.24 2.62
CA LYS A 35 -9.46 8.59 2.32
C LYS A 35 -7.92 8.60 2.36
N PRO A 36 -7.22 9.00 1.28
CA PRO A 36 -5.78 8.97 1.26
C PRO A 36 -5.16 10.01 2.19
N ILE A 37 -4.02 9.66 2.77
CA ILE A 37 -3.11 10.60 3.44
C ILE A 37 -2.08 11.04 2.40
N GLN A 38 -2.03 12.34 2.11
CA GLN A 38 -0.99 12.89 1.24
C GLN A 38 0.31 13.07 2.01
N GLY A 39 1.42 12.68 1.40
CA GLY A 39 2.74 12.86 2.01
C GLY A 39 3.85 12.37 1.08
N THR A 40 4.77 11.58 1.63
CA THR A 40 5.93 11.09 0.89
C THR A 40 6.16 9.60 1.03
N TRP A 41 6.54 9.00 -0.09
CA TRP A 41 7.08 7.67 -0.15
C TRP A 41 8.60 7.74 0.05
N ARG A 42 9.09 7.10 1.12
CA ARG A 42 10.52 7.01 1.46
C ARG A 42 11.20 8.39 1.50
N GLY A 43 10.47 9.39 2.00
CA GLY A 43 10.96 10.75 2.22
C GLY A 43 11.12 11.63 0.98
N THR A 44 11.04 11.10 -0.25
CA THR A 44 11.45 11.85 -1.45
C THR A 44 10.39 11.97 -2.54
N THR A 45 9.53 10.97 -2.70
CA THR A 45 8.51 10.96 -3.76
C THR A 45 7.15 11.35 -3.20
N GLN A 46 6.48 12.33 -3.79
CA GLN A 46 5.10 12.66 -3.39
C GLN A 46 4.17 11.47 -3.59
N ALA A 47 3.35 11.17 -2.59
CA ALA A 47 2.50 9.99 -2.60
C ALA A 47 1.16 10.21 -1.90
N LEU A 48 0.19 9.38 -2.30
CA LEU A 48 -1.07 9.17 -1.62
C LEU A 48 -1.01 7.80 -0.92
N HIS A 49 -1.29 7.78 0.38
CA HIS A 49 -1.26 6.57 1.21
C HIS A 49 -2.68 6.16 1.63
N TYR A 50 -3.09 4.95 1.24
CA TYR A 50 -4.37 4.34 1.55
C TYR A 50 -4.18 3.33 2.69
N TYR A 51 -4.11 3.86 3.91
CA TYR A 51 -3.88 3.08 5.11
C TYR A 51 -5.20 2.63 5.76
N ASN A 52 -5.30 1.34 6.03
CA ASN A 52 -6.39 0.76 6.80
C ASN A 52 -5.96 0.48 8.24
N PRO A 53 -6.45 1.22 9.25
CA PRO A 53 -6.03 1.04 10.64
C PRO A 53 -6.50 -0.29 11.27
N SER A 54 -7.54 -0.95 10.74
CA SER A 54 -8.02 -2.22 11.31
C SER A 54 -7.14 -3.41 10.92
N THR A 55 -6.51 -3.37 9.74
CA THR A 55 -5.64 -4.44 9.23
C THR A 55 -4.16 -4.11 9.30
N GLY A 56 -3.81 -2.82 9.37
CA GLY A 56 -2.45 -2.30 9.25
C GLY A 56 -1.92 -2.27 7.81
N LEU A 57 -2.77 -2.57 6.82
CA LEU A 57 -2.38 -2.60 5.41
C LEU A 57 -2.34 -1.18 4.83
N ASN A 58 -1.30 -0.91 4.06
CA ASN A 58 -1.13 0.32 3.32
C ASN A 58 -0.88 0.03 1.85
N VAL A 59 -1.50 0.82 0.99
CA VAL A 59 -1.16 0.92 -0.44
C VAL A 59 -0.77 2.35 -0.71
N SER A 60 0.24 2.58 -1.54
CA SER A 60 0.64 3.94 -1.91
C SER A 60 0.75 4.10 -3.41
N THR A 61 0.33 5.27 -3.87
CA THR A 61 0.37 5.65 -5.28
C THR A 61 1.09 6.98 -5.44
N THR A 62 1.55 7.27 -6.66
CA THR A 62 1.87 8.64 -7.06
C THR A 62 0.61 9.51 -7.05
N MET A 63 0.79 10.82 -7.24
CA MET A 63 -0.33 11.76 -7.33
C MET A 63 -1.23 11.48 -8.55
N GLU A 64 -0.69 10.85 -9.60
CA GLU A 64 -1.39 10.43 -10.82
C GLU A 64 -2.07 9.06 -10.67
N GLY A 65 -1.92 8.40 -9.50
CA GLY A 65 -2.55 7.11 -9.22
C GLY A 65 -1.72 5.89 -9.61
N ASN A 66 -0.46 6.05 -10.02
CA ASN A 66 0.42 4.92 -10.32
C ASN A 66 0.87 4.22 -9.04
N LEU A 67 0.81 2.89 -8.99
CA LEU A 67 1.22 2.11 -7.80
C LEU A 67 2.71 2.26 -7.50
N LEU A 68 3.03 2.73 -6.29
CA LEU A 68 4.39 2.73 -5.72
C LEU A 68 4.68 1.43 -4.97
N GLY A 69 3.69 0.91 -4.25
CA GLY A 69 3.77 -0.35 -3.51
C GLY A 69 2.69 -0.47 -2.44
N GLY A 70 2.69 -1.62 -1.75
CA GLY A 70 1.80 -1.84 -0.62
C GLY A 70 2.23 -3.05 0.21
N TRP A 71 2.06 -2.96 1.53
CA TRP A 71 2.37 -3.99 2.52
C TRP A 71 1.70 -3.66 3.86
N LYS A 72 1.80 -4.57 4.82
CA LYS A 72 1.40 -4.32 6.21
C LYS A 72 2.46 -3.52 6.96
N LEU A 73 2.12 -2.31 7.41
CA LEU A 73 3.08 -1.40 8.03
C LEU A 73 3.52 -1.87 9.43
N GLY A 74 4.79 -1.63 9.75
CA GLY A 74 5.30 -1.73 11.12
C GLY A 74 4.87 -0.54 11.99
N LYS A 75 5.01 -0.67 13.32
CA LYS A 75 4.57 0.37 14.28
C LYS A 75 5.19 1.75 14.01
N GLU A 76 6.48 1.80 13.70
CA GLU A 76 7.18 3.06 13.38
C GLU A 76 6.68 3.68 12.08
N GLN A 77 6.46 2.86 11.05
CA GLN A 77 5.89 3.32 9.77
C GLN A 77 4.48 3.88 9.95
N ILE A 78 3.65 3.26 10.79
CA ILE A 78 2.32 3.77 11.15
C ILE A 78 2.45 5.12 11.85
N PHE A 79 3.33 5.23 12.85
CA PHE A 79 3.55 6.47 13.57
C PHE A 79 4.00 7.60 12.64
N ASN A 80 4.97 7.34 11.77
CA ASN A 80 5.46 8.31 10.79
C ASN A 80 4.33 8.69 9.82
N LEU A 81 3.64 7.72 9.22
CA LEU A 81 2.55 7.98 8.29
C LEU A 81 1.48 8.90 8.90
N LEU A 82 1.04 8.60 10.12
CA LEU A 82 -0.01 9.38 10.78
C LEU A 82 0.48 10.76 11.24
N ARG A 83 1.78 10.92 11.53
CA ARG A 83 2.34 12.18 12.03
C ARG A 83 2.75 13.14 10.91
N ASN A 84 3.37 12.64 9.85
CA ASN A 84 4.02 13.45 8.82
C ASN A 84 3.75 12.97 7.39
N GLY A 85 2.90 11.95 7.20
CA GLY A 85 2.57 11.44 5.88
C GLY A 85 3.73 10.68 5.22
N ASN A 86 4.79 10.31 5.94
CA ASN A 86 5.93 9.59 5.37
C ASN A 86 5.92 8.12 5.76
N ILE A 87 6.26 7.25 4.81
CA ILE A 87 6.57 5.85 5.10
C ILE A 87 8.08 5.63 4.89
N GLN A 88 8.81 5.44 5.98
CA GLN A 88 10.22 5.03 6.02
C GLN A 88 10.37 3.81 6.92
#